data_AF-A0A8E2H413-F1
#
_entry.id   AF-A0A8E2H413-F1
#
_cell.length_a   1.000
_cell.length_b   1.000
_cell.length_c   1.000
_cell.angle_alpha   90.00
_cell.angle_beta   90.00
_cell.angle_gamma   90.00
#
_symmetry.space_group_name_H-M   'P 1'
#
loop_
_entity.id
_entity.type
_entity.pdbx_description
1 polymer ?
#
loop_
_entity_poly.entity_id
_entity_poly.type
_entity_poly.pdbx_seq_one_letter_code
_entity_poly.pdbx_strand_id
1 'polypeptide(L)' 'MREMDDSGRHEVLDMASFLNRAVARELCEHAQVQANPEWMALADSAAESLWALYQVVGGTHLGDDGTISRE' A
#
# COMPACT_ATOMS: atom_id res chain seq x y z
N MET A 1 -10.01 -0.72 -21.26
CA MET A 1 -9.33 -0.33 -20.02
C MET A 1 -8.14 0.53 -20.44
N ARG A 2 -8.03 1.78 -20.00
CA ARG A 2 -6.85 2.60 -20.36
C ARG A 2 -5.65 1.91 -19.70
N GLU A 3 -4.64 1.53 -20.48
CA GLU A 3 -3.38 1.04 -19.91
C GLU A 3 -2.87 2.09 -18.93
N MET A 4 -2.54 1.64 -17.73
CA MET A 4 -1.98 2.49 -16.69
C MET A 4 -0.53 2.78 -17.10
N ASP A 5 -0.28 4.01 -17.54
CA ASP A 5 1.08 4.44 -17.85
C ASP A 5 1.93 4.53 -16.57
N ASP A 6 3.26 4.61 -16.74
CA ASP A 6 4.19 4.63 -15.61
C ASP A 6 3.94 5.80 -14.66
N SER A 7 3.40 6.92 -15.16
CA SER A 7 2.99 8.08 -14.36
C SER A 7 1.78 7.76 -13.47
N GLY A 8 0.73 7.15 -14.03
CA GLY A 8 -0.44 6.73 -13.25
C GLY A 8 -0.09 5.68 -12.20
N ARG A 9 0.85 4.77 -12.50
CA ARG A 9 1.36 3.82 -11.50
C ARG A 9 2.11 4.53 -10.37
N HIS A 10 2.97 5.50 -10.72
CA HIS A 10 3.75 6.26 -9.75
C HIS A 10 2.84 7.04 -8.80
N GLU A 11 1.81 7.71 -9.31
CA GLU A 11 0.81 8.43 -8.50
C GLU A 11 0.08 7.48 -7.52
N VAL A 12 -0.29 6.27 -7.94
CA VAL A 12 -0.93 5.29 -7.06
C VAL A 12 0.03 4.82 -5.96
N LEU A 13 1.29 4.55 -6.27
CA LEU A 13 2.31 4.17 -5.29
C LEU A 13 2.53 5.28 -4.26
N ASP A 14 2.64 6.52 -4.71
CA ASP A 14 2.83 7.68 -3.84
C ASP A 14 1.63 7.86 -2.91
N MET A 15 0.41 7.79 -3.45
CA MET A 15 -0.81 7.93 -2.66
C MET A 15 -1.02 6.78 -1.68
N ALA A 16 -0.77 5.53 -2.08
CA ALA A 16 -0.86 4.38 -1.19
C ALA A 16 0.13 4.49 -0.02
N SER A 17 1.38 4.89 -0.31
CA SER A 17 2.41 5.12 0.71
C SER A 17 2.09 6.31 1.62
N PHE A 18 1.57 7.41 1.08
CA PHE A 18 1.13 8.56 1.88
C PHE A 18 0.00 8.18 2.84
N LEU A 19 -1.06 7.55 2.34
CA LEU A 19 -2.22 7.17 3.13
C LEU A 19 -1.87 6.11 4.18
N ASN A 20 -1.07 5.10 3.84
CA ASN A 20 -0.62 4.09 4.79
C ASN A 20 0.09 4.76 5.98
N ARG A 21 1.02 5.68 5.72
CA ARG A 21 1.74 6.41 6.77
C ARG A 21 0.80 7.27 7.62
N ALA A 22 -0.16 7.95 7.00
CA ALA A 22 -1.14 8.75 7.73
C ALA A 22 -2.02 7.89 8.64
N VAL A 23 -2.53 6.75 8.14
CA VAL A 23 -3.33 5.82 8.95
C VAL A 23 -2.50 5.23 10.09
N ALA A 24 -1.29 4.75 9.80
CA ALA A 24 -0.43 4.12 10.79
C ALA A 24 0.06 5.10 11.87
N ARG A 25 0.40 6.35 11.51
CA ARG A 25 1.02 7.30 12.44
C ARG A 25 0.06 8.26 13.10
N GLU A 26 -1.07 8.56 12.46
CA GLU A 26 -2.03 9.54 12.97
C GLU A 26 -3.28 8.84 13.48
N LEU A 27 -3.85 7.90 12.72
CA LEU A 27 -5.11 7.26 13.11
C LEU A 27 -4.91 6.16 14.16
N CYS A 28 -3.94 5.26 13.97
CA CYS A 28 -3.64 4.19 14.92
C CYS A 28 -3.07 4.71 16.25
N GLU A 29 -2.42 5.88 16.22
CA GLU A 29 -1.90 6.55 17.42
C GLU A 29 -2.93 7.45 18.12
N HIS A 30 -4.12 7.62 17.53
CA HIS A 30 -5.15 8.45 18.13
C HIS A 30 -5.71 7.77 19.39
N ALA A 31 -5.72 8.47 20.53
CA ALA A 31 -6.09 7.92 21.84
C ALA A 31 -7.48 7.25 21.86
N GLN A 32 -8.46 7.79 21.13
CA GLN A 32 -9.79 7.17 21.04
C GLN A 32 -9.80 5.89 20.20
N VAL A 33 -8.92 5.77 19.20
CA VAL A 33 -8.79 4.54 18.40
C VAL A 33 -8.12 3.47 19.27
N GLN A 34 -7.06 3.81 20.00
CA GLN A 34 -6.39 2.89 20.92
C GLN A 34 -7.28 2.43 22.08
N ALA A 35 -8.17 3.30 22.57
CA ALA A 35 -9.11 2.95 23.65
C ALA A 35 -10.22 1.99 23.21
N ASN A 36 -10.43 1.80 21.91
CA ASN A 36 -11.51 0.98 21.36
C ASN A 36 -10.93 -0.14 20.48
N PRO A 37 -10.82 -1.38 20.99
CA PRO A 37 -10.15 -2.48 20.27
C PRO A 37 -10.72 -2.78 18.88
N GLU A 38 -12.04 -2.66 18.69
CA GLU A 38 -12.68 -2.83 17.39
C GLU A 38 -12.25 -1.74 16.40
N TRP A 39 -12.13 -0.49 16.85
CA TRP A 39 -11.71 0.62 16.00
C TRP A 39 -10.23 0.51 15.66
N MET A 40 -9.39 0.12 16.63
CA MET A 40 -7.98 -0.14 16.40
C MET A 40 -7.79 -1.25 15.35
N ALA A 41 -8.54 -2.35 15.46
CA ALA A 41 -8.47 -3.44 14.48
C ALA A 41 -8.86 -2.99 13.06
N LEU A 42 -9.87 -2.12 12.93
CA LEU A 42 -10.25 -1.55 11.63
C LEU A 42 -9.19 -0.58 11.08
N ALA A 43 -8.60 0.26 11.93
CA ALA A 43 -7.55 1.19 11.52
C ALA A 43 -6.28 0.46 11.08
N ASP A 44 -5.89 -0.58 11.82
CA ASP A 44 -4.74 -1.43 11.49
C ASP A 44 -4.97 -2.17 10.16
N SER A 45 -6.14 -2.78 9.98
CA SER A 45 -6.52 -3.45 8.71
C SER A 45 -6.53 -2.49 7.52
N ALA A 46 -6.91 -1.23 7.72
CA ALA A 46 -6.83 -0.20 6.68
C ALA A 46 -5.37 0.11 6.30
N ALA A 47 -4.46 0.21 7.29
CA ALA A 47 -3.04 0.39 7.03
C ALA A 47 -2.46 -0.81 6.26
N GLU A 48 -2.75 -2.04 6.70
CA GLU A 48 -2.32 -3.26 6.01
C GLU A 48 -2.82 -3.33 4.57
N SER A 49 -4.09 -2.96 4.34
CA SER A 49 -4.68 -2.95 2.99
C SER A 49 -4.00 -1.93 2.07
N LEU A 50 -3.68 -0.74 2.58
CA LEU A 50 -2.94 0.27 1.83
C LEU A 50 -1.52 -0.17 1.51
N TRP A 51 -0.86 -0.86 2.45
CA TRP A 51 0.45 -1.45 2.22
C TRP A 51 0.40 -2.58 1.19
N ALA A 52 -0.59 -3.46 1.28
CA ALA A 52 -0.79 -4.51 0.29
C ALA A 52 -1.02 -3.94 -1.11
N LEU A 53 -1.81 -2.86 -1.23
CA LEU A 53 -2.00 -2.15 -2.50
C LEU A 53 -0.67 -1.62 -3.05
N TYR A 54 0.13 -0.95 -2.22
CA TYR A 54 1.45 -0.46 -2.62
C TYR A 54 2.33 -1.61 -3.16
N GLN A 55 2.35 -2.74 -2.46
CA GLN A 55 3.14 -3.91 -2.86
C GLN A 55 2.64 -4.55 -4.15
N VAL A 56 1.33 -4.66 -4.37
CA VAL A 56 0.77 -5.23 -5.62
C VAL A 56 1.09 -4.34 -6.82
N VAL A 57 0.94 -3.02 -6.66
CA VAL A 57 1.23 -2.05 -7.72
C VAL A 57 2.74 -2.01 -8.01
N GLY A 58 3.59 -2.05 -6.98
CA GLY A 58 5.05 -2.04 -7.12
C GLY A 58 5.61 -3.37 -7.64
N GLY A 59 5.04 -4.49 -7.20
CA GLY A 59 5.41 -5.85 -7.59
C GLY A 59 5.01 -6.22 -9.01
N THR A 60 4.09 -5.49 -9.63
CA THR A 60 3.80 -5.61 -11.08
C THR A 60 5.06 -5.35 -11.93
N HIS A 61 6.07 -4.66 -11.40
CA HIS A 61 7.35 -4.43 -12.06
C HIS A 61 8.34 -5.62 -11.97
N LEU A 62 8.15 -6.56 -11.04
CA LEU A 62 9.05 -7.72 -10.86
C LEU A 62 8.67 -8.93 -11.73
N GLY A 63 7.66 -8.79 -12.59
CA GLY A 63 7.14 -9.87 -13.44
C GLY A 63 7.72 -9.95 -14.85
N ASP A 64 8.58 -9.01 -15.26
CA ASP A 64 9.01 -8.88 -16.67
C ASP A 64 10.53 -8.85 -16.90
N ASP A 65 11.35 -9.26 -15.92
CA ASP A 65 12.79 -9.43 -16.16
C ASP A 65 13.35 -10.69 -15.49
N GLY A 66 13.53 -11.74 -16.29
CA GLY A 66 14.15 -12.98 -15.82
C GLY A 66 14.00 -14.19 -16.72
N THR A 67 14.04 -14.04 -18.05
CA THR A 67 14.38 -15.20 -18.90
C THR A 67 15.80 -15.60 -18.55
N ILE A 68 15.93 -16.67 -17.77
CA ILE A 68 17.18 -17.30 -17.41
C ILE A 68 17.82 -17.85 -18.69
N SER A 69 18.72 -17.09 -19.31
CA SER A 69 19.73 -17.69 -20.19
C SER A 69 20.86 -18.20 -19.30
N ARG A 70 20.85 -19.51 -19.09
CA ARG A 70 21.98 -20.25 -18.55
C ARG A 70 22.65 -20.94 -19.73
N GLU A 71 23.78 -20.39 -20.17
CA GLU A 71 24.79 -21.16 -20.92
C GLU A 71 25.63 -22.00 -19.97
#